data_AF-A0AAW3YWP7-F1
#
_entry.id   AF-A0AAW3YWP7-F1
#
_cell.length_a   1.000
_cell.length_b   1.000
_cell.length_c   1.000
_cell.angle_alpha   90.00
_cell.angle_beta   90.00
_cell.angle_gamma   90.00
#
_symmetry.space_group_name_H-M   'P 1'
#
loop_
_entity.id
_entity.type
_entity.pdbx_description
1 polymer ?
#
loop_
_entity_poly.entity_id
_entity_poly.type
_entity_poly.pdbx_seq_one_letter_code
_entity_poly.pdbx_strand_id
1 'polypeptide(L)' 'MKKFIMIAVLLFGLCSGSVTSFASELSKKDDYLIMFRDKIDENLIEKQGGEVKETYSNLPIVKA' A
#
# COMPACT_ATOMS: atom_id res chain seq x y z
N MET A 1 -41.06 28.25 -16.12
CA MET A 1 -39.98 28.21 -15.10
C MET A 1 -39.85 26.86 -14.39
N LYS A 2 -40.92 26.24 -13.88
CA LYS A 2 -40.85 24.93 -13.19
C LYS A 2 -40.21 23.78 -13.99
N LYS A 3 -40.43 23.73 -15.32
CA LYS A 3 -39.89 22.67 -16.19
C LYS A 3 -38.35 22.68 -16.31
N PHE A 4 -37.73 23.85 -16.27
CA PHE A 4 -36.26 23.98 -16.37
C PHE A 4 -35.56 23.59 -15.06
N ILE A 5 -36.20 23.82 -13.91
CA ILE A 5 -35.70 23.42 -12.59
C ILE A 5 -35.63 21.89 -12.49
N MET A 6 -36.63 21.18 -13.01
CA MET A 6 -36.66 19.72 -13.00
C MET A 6 -35.55 19.10 -13.86
N ILE A 7 -35.22 19.72 -15.00
CA ILE A 7 -34.13 19.29 -15.88
C ILE A 7 -32.77 19.50 -15.21
N ALA A 8 -32.57 20.62 -14.51
CA ALA A 8 -31.35 20.87 -13.77
C ALA A 8 -31.14 19.83 -12.65
N VAL A 9 -32.19 19.50 -11.89
CA VAL A 9 -32.11 18.50 -10.81
C VAL A 9 -31.76 17.10 -11.34
N LEU A 10 -32.29 16.71 -12.50
CA LEU A 10 -31.96 15.43 -13.14
C LEU A 10 -30.51 15.38 -13.64
N LEU A 11 -29.98 16.49 -14.17
CA LEU A 11 -28.59 16.58 -14.64
C LEU A 11 -27.58 16.54 -13.49
N PHE A 12 -27.88 17.19 -12.36
CA PHE A 12 -27.00 17.16 -11.19
C PHE A 12 -27.12 15.87 -10.35
N GLY A 13 -28.27 15.18 -10.40
CA GLY A 13 -28.47 13.92 -9.68
C GLY A 13 -27.68 12.74 -10.26
N LEU A 14 -27.48 12.70 -11.59
CA LEU A 14 -26.77 11.60 -12.28
C LEU A 14 -25.24 11.66 -12.13
N CYS A 15 -24.68 12.78 -11.65
CA CYS A 15 -23.24 12.90 -11.36
C CYS A 15 -22.85 12.42 -9.96
N SER A 16 -23.80 11.90 -9.17
CA SER A 16 -23.51 11.23 -7.88
C SER A 16 -22.98 9.81 -8.06
N GLY A 17 -22.14 9.61 -9.09
CA GLY A 17 -21.41 8.36 -9.30
C GLY A 17 -20.60 8.04 -8.04
N SER A 18 -20.73 6.80 -7.58
CA SER A 18 -20.02 6.27 -6.42
C SER A 18 -18.54 6.64 -6.50
N VAL A 19 -18.12 7.63 -5.71
CA VAL A 19 -16.71 7.87 -5.47
C VAL A 19 -16.23 6.69 -4.63
N THR A 20 -15.82 5.60 -5.29
CA THR A 20 -15.00 4.58 -4.66
C THR A 20 -13.67 5.26 -4.37
N SER A 21 -13.61 5.96 -3.24
CA SER A 21 -12.38 6.48 -2.68
C SER A 21 -11.59 5.25 -2.28
N PHE A 22 -10.78 4.75 -3.22
CA PHE A 22 -9.63 3.96 -2.86
C PHE A 22 -8.69 4.95 -2.17
N ALA A 23 -8.90 5.14 -0.87
CA ALA A 23 -7.84 5.58 0.00
C ALA A 23 -6.74 4.53 -0.19
N SER A 24 -5.85 4.78 -1.15
CA SER A 24 -4.69 3.95 -1.38
C SER A 24 -3.93 4.03 -0.08
N GLU A 25 -3.96 2.93 0.68
CA GLU A 25 -3.31 2.84 1.97
C GLU A 25 -1.83 3.12 1.71
N LEU A 26 -1.36 4.30 2.13
CA LEU A 26 0.03 4.70 1.96
C LEU A 26 0.85 3.88 2.96
N SER A 27 1.10 2.62 2.62
CA SER A 27 1.94 1.71 3.37
C SER A 27 3.38 2.21 3.28
N LYS A 28 3.81 2.98 4.29
CA LYS A 28 5.23 3.28 4.51
C LYS A 28 5.95 1.96 4.83
N LYS A 29 6.65 1.41 3.84
CA LYS A 29 7.64 0.36 4.04
C LYS A 29 8.99 1.03 4.23
N ASP A 30 9.44 1.12 5.48
CA ASP A 30 10.78 1.57 5.82
C ASP A 30 11.79 0.44 5.60
N ASP A 31 13.02 0.78 5.21
CA ASP A 31 14.10 -0.18 5.03
C ASP A 31 14.88 -0.36 6.33
N TYR A 32 15.11 -1.62 6.72
CA TYR A 32 15.90 -1.99 7.89
C TYR A 32 17.11 -2.84 7.50
N LEU A 33 18.19 -2.70 8.28
CA LEU A 33 19.32 -3.62 8.25
C LEU A 33 19.20 -4.58 9.43
N ILE A 34 18.98 -5.85 9.15
CA ILE A 34 18.81 -6.91 10.14
C ILE A 34 20.11 -7.71 10.21
N MET A 35 20.74 -7.73 11.38
CA MET A 35 21.93 -8.54 11.65
C MET A 35 21.53 -9.83 12.37
N PHE A 36 21.97 -10.96 11.82
CA PHE A 36 21.79 -12.29 12.38
C PHE A 36 23.03 -12.67 13.21
N ARG A 37 22.83 -13.42 14.30
CA ARG A 37 23.93 -13.89 15.14
C ARG A 37 24.76 -14.98 14.44
N ASP A 38 24.09 -15.92 13.79
CA ASP A 38 24.71 -17.11 13.21
C ASP A 38 24.55 -17.08 11.67
N LYS A 39 23.56 -17.79 11.15
CA LYS A 39 23.23 -17.84 9.72
C LYS A 39 22.04 -16.94 9.42
N ILE A 40 22.06 -16.32 8.25
CA ILE A 40 20.91 -15.62 7.71
C ILE A 40 19.75 -16.60 7.51
N ASP A 41 18.57 -16.22 8.01
CA ASP A 41 17.30 -16.93 7.81
C ASP A 41 16.28 -15.98 7.17
N GLU A 42 16.27 -15.94 5.83
CA GLU A 42 15.36 -15.10 5.04
C GLU A 42 13.89 -15.52 5.23
N ASN A 43 13.63 -16.82 5.45
CA ASN A 43 12.28 -17.34 5.70
C ASN A 43 11.67 -16.74 6.98
N LEU A 44 12.49 -16.38 7.97
CA LEU A 44 12.02 -15.71 9.18
C LEU A 44 11.41 -14.35 8.85
N ILE A 45 12.03 -13.59 7.94
CA ILE A 45 11.58 -12.26 7.52
C ILE A 45 10.27 -12.38 6.74
N GLU A 46 10.21 -13.29 5.77
CA GLU A 46 9.03 -13.51 4.93
C GLU A 46 7.81 -13.99 5.75
N LYS A 47 8.02 -14.88 6.72
CA LYS A 47 6.95 -15.37 7.61
C LYS A 47 6.30 -14.28 8.45
N GLN A 48 7.02 -13.18 8.72
CA GLN A 48 6.50 -12.02 9.44
C GLN A 48 5.90 -10.95 8.52
N GLY A 49 5.81 -11.23 7.21
CA GLY A 49 5.32 -10.28 6.21
C GLY A 49 6.35 -9.24 5.77
N GLY A 50 7.63 -9.43 6.14
CA GLY A 50 8.74 -8.64 5.63
C GLY A 50 9.16 -9.07 4.22
N GLU A 51 9.94 -8.24 3.55
CA GLU A 51 10.39 -8.46 2.17
C GLU A 51 11.91 -8.32 2.11
N VAL A 52 12.61 -9.40 1.75
CA VAL A 52 14.08 -9.34 1.62
C VAL A 52 14.45 -8.61 0.33
N LYS A 53 15.16 -7.49 0.46
CA LYS A 53 15.61 -6.66 -0.67
C LYS A 53 17.04 -6.96 -1.09
N GLU A 54 17.92 -7.19 -0.13
CA GLU A 54 19.35 -7.45 -0.38
C GLU A 54 19.96 -8.31 0.73
N THR A 55 20.78 -9.29 0.37
CA THR A 55 21.52 -10.13 1.31
C THR A 55 23.02 -9.92 1.15
N TYR A 56 23.70 -9.49 2.22
CA TYR A 56 25.13 -9.20 2.20
C TYR A 56 25.93 -10.47 2.49
N SER A 57 26.19 -11.33 1.52
CA SER A 57 26.79 -12.67 1.71
C SER A 57 28.09 -12.78 2.55
N ASN A 58 28.87 -11.71 2.70
CA ASN A 58 30.09 -11.68 3.54
C ASN A 58 29.84 -11.29 5.00
N LEU A 59 28.63 -10.85 5.34
CA LEU A 59 28.20 -10.45 6.67
C LEU A 59 26.86 -11.14 6.98
N PRO A 60 26.54 -11.50 8.22
CA PRO A 60 25.22 -12.02 8.53
C PRO A 60 24.19 -10.88 8.57
N ILE A 61 24.03 -10.11 7.49
CA ILE A 61 23.17 -8.92 7.40
C ILE A 61 22.27 -9.01 6.18
N VAL A 62 21.02 -8.59 6.36
CA VAL A 62 20.00 -8.49 5.30
C VAL A 62 19.37 -7.10 5.35
N LYS A 63 19.06 -6.55 4.17
CA LYS A 63 18.19 -5.39 4.01
C LYS A 63 16.75 -5.87 3.77
N ALA A 64 15.83 -5.50 4.64
CA ALA A 64 14.42 -5.91 4.59
C ALA A 64 13.47 -4.75 4.90
#